data_AF-A0A1J5H7I0-F1
#
_entry.id   AF-A0A1J5H7I0-F1
#
_cell.length_a   1.000
_cell.length_b   1.000
_cell.length_c   1.000
_cell.angle_alpha   90.00
_cell.angle_beta   90.00
_cell.angle_gamma   90.00
#
_symmetry.space_group_name_H-M   'P 1'
#
loop_
_entity.id
_entity.type
_entity.pdbx_description
1 polymer ?
#
loop_
_entity_poly.entity_id
_entity_poly.type
_entity_poly.pdbx_seq_one_letter_code
_entity_poly.pdbx_strand_id
1 'polypeptide(L)'
;MRIYRCHGSLVIEFRLIIQLTGFAMARRNGYHSAKAAAFFPFVFVKSEEFATPIFINHERIHFRQQIETLFIGSWILILMEDIYSRVFLKLESPDYYLYRAGEQEAYCNQHNFNYLKNRLWFSLFTYLRNKRKLTFIPNRPPEVIIGDLL
;
A
#
# COMPACT_ATOMS: atom_id res chain seq x y z
N MET A 1 -5.92 23.16 6.90
CA MET A 1 -5.14 21.97 7.32
C MET A 1 -5.69 21.54 8.67
N ARG A 2 -6.38 20.41 8.76
CA ARG A 2 -6.76 19.82 10.05
C ARG A 2 -5.80 18.69 10.38
N ILE A 3 -5.38 18.64 11.62
CA ILE A 3 -4.46 17.64 12.14
C ILE A 3 -5.27 16.81 13.13
N TYR A 4 -5.36 15.52 12.88
CA TYR A 4 -6.03 14.56 13.74
C TYR A 4 -5.00 13.64 14.39
N ARG A 5 -5.30 13.16 15.59
CA ARG A 5 -4.47 12.20 16.32
C ARG A 5 -5.24 10.89 16.43
N CYS A 6 -4.85 9.87 15.67
CA CYS A 6 -5.46 8.55 15.75
C CYS A 6 -4.41 7.53 16.24
N HIS A 7 -4.64 6.95 17.43
CA HIS A 7 -3.78 5.92 18.04
C HIS A 7 -2.27 6.26 18.03
N GLY A 8 -1.92 7.53 18.33
CA GLY A 8 -0.54 8.01 18.40
C GLY A 8 0.09 8.42 17.06
N SER A 9 -0.59 8.20 15.92
CA SER A 9 -0.18 8.73 14.61
C SER A 9 -0.77 10.11 14.35
N LEU A 10 0.02 10.99 13.75
CA LEU A 10 -0.42 12.28 13.23
C LEU A 10 -1.03 12.07 11.84
N VAL A 11 -2.33 12.31 11.69
CA VAL A 11 -3.05 12.25 10.41
C VAL A 11 -3.35 13.67 9.98
N ILE A 12 -3.01 14.05 8.76
CA ILE A 12 -3.23 15.42 8.28
C ILE A 12 -4.23 15.38 7.13
N GLU A 13 -5.28 16.20 7.24
CA GLU A 13 -6.26 16.42 6.19
C GLU A 13 -5.65 17.30 5.09
N PHE A 14 -5.43 16.73 3.92
CA PHE A 14 -4.80 17.43 2.81
C PHE A 14 -5.81 17.69 1.69
N ARG A 15 -6.11 18.97 1.45
CA ARG A 15 -6.94 19.41 0.33
C ARG A 15 -6.18 19.64 -0.98
N LEU A 16 -4.84 19.52 -1.03
CA LEU A 16 -4.11 19.95 -2.23
C LEU A 16 -2.71 19.34 -2.50
N ILE A 17 -2.35 18.16 -1.99
CA ILE A 17 -1.02 17.60 -2.28
C ILE A 17 -1.11 16.16 -2.74
N ILE A 18 -1.20 15.98 -4.06
CA ILE A 18 -0.87 14.73 -4.70
C ILE A 18 0.59 14.82 -5.12
N GLN A 19 1.48 14.12 -4.40
CA GLN A 19 2.86 13.94 -4.85
C GLN A 19 3.09 12.47 -5.22
N LEU A 20 3.08 12.26 -6.53
CA LEU A 20 4.05 11.48 -7.31
C LEU A 20 4.13 9.94 -7.20
N THR A 21 3.15 9.25 -6.63
CA THR A 21 3.02 7.78 -6.86
C THR A 21 1.68 7.36 -7.47
N GLY A 22 0.59 8.10 -7.21
CA GLY A 22 -0.75 7.76 -7.73
C GLY A 22 -1.27 8.59 -8.94
N PHE A 23 -0.61 9.69 -9.30
CA PHE A 23 -1.20 10.67 -10.24
C PHE A 23 -1.19 10.22 -11.70
N ALA A 24 -0.25 9.36 -12.10
CA ALA A 24 -0.22 8.82 -13.47
C ALA A 24 -1.34 7.79 -13.72
N MET A 25 -1.79 7.09 -12.68
CA MET A 25 -2.82 6.04 -12.80
C MET A 25 -4.24 6.61 -12.74
N ALA A 26 -4.48 7.64 -11.91
CA ALA A 26 -5.82 8.17 -11.67
C ALA A 26 -6.41 8.99 -12.82
N ARG A 27 -5.63 9.37 -13.85
CA ARG A 27 -6.09 10.31 -14.88
C ARG A 27 -6.64 9.67 -16.15
N ARG A 28 -6.52 8.34 -16.34
CA ARG A 28 -6.80 7.75 -17.67
C ARG A 28 -8.03 6.89 -17.82
N ASN A 29 -8.74 6.45 -16.78
CA ASN A 29 -10.03 5.77 -16.93
C ASN A 29 -10.73 5.64 -15.57
N GLY A 30 -11.81 6.41 -15.32
CA GLY A 30 -12.94 6.08 -14.43
C GLY A 30 -12.72 5.58 -12.99
N TYR A 31 -11.48 5.46 -12.51
CA TYR A 31 -11.15 4.91 -11.20
C TYR A 31 -11.27 6.02 -10.16
N HIS A 32 -12.08 5.76 -9.14
CA HIS A 32 -12.33 6.62 -8.00
C HIS A 32 -11.07 7.34 -7.53
N SER A 33 -11.18 8.67 -7.36
CA SER A 33 -10.13 9.53 -6.82
C SER A 33 -9.42 8.84 -5.66
N ALA A 34 -8.08 8.79 -5.70
CA ALA A 34 -7.25 8.26 -4.63
C ALA A 34 -7.80 8.69 -3.26
N LYS A 35 -8.21 7.70 -2.46
CA LYS A 35 -8.91 7.94 -1.18
C LYS A 35 -7.93 8.37 -0.08
N ALA A 36 -6.66 8.02 -0.25
CA ALA A 36 -5.57 8.37 0.63
C ALA A 36 -4.21 8.25 -0.09
N ALA A 37 -3.17 8.83 0.51
CA ALA A 37 -1.77 8.65 0.15
C ALA A 37 -0.95 8.66 1.45
N ALA A 38 0.19 7.99 1.48
CA ALA A 38 1.09 8.07 2.63
C ALA A 38 2.51 8.39 2.20
N PHE A 39 3.12 9.31 2.94
CA PHE A 39 4.54 9.65 2.81
C PHE A 39 5.08 9.85 4.21
N PHE A 40 6.01 8.99 4.63
CA PHE A 40 6.51 9.01 5.99
C PHE A 40 6.95 10.41 6.44
N PRO A 41 6.58 10.86 7.66
CA PRO A 41 5.77 10.17 8.68
C PRO A 41 4.25 10.41 8.58
N PHE A 42 3.76 10.99 7.48
CA PHE A 42 2.41 11.51 7.34
C PHE A 42 1.51 10.60 6.51
N VAL A 43 0.30 10.35 7.04
CA VAL A 43 -0.79 9.70 6.30
C VAL A 43 -1.78 10.79 5.88
N PHE A 44 -2.05 10.86 4.59
CA PHE A 44 -2.91 11.84 3.94
C PHE A 44 -4.21 11.13 3.57
N VAL A 45 -5.34 11.53 4.16
CA VAL A 45 -6.66 10.97 3.83
C VAL A 45 -7.55 12.06 3.25
N LYS A 46 -8.43 11.68 2.32
CA LYS A 46 -9.40 12.61 1.71
C LYS A 46 -10.49 13.04 2.68
N SER A 47 -10.85 12.18 3.62
CA SER A 47 -11.90 12.37 4.63
C SER A 47 -11.58 11.49 5.84
N GLU A 48 -12.00 11.91 7.04
CA GLU A 48 -11.77 11.18 8.29
C GLU A 48 -12.37 9.76 8.25
N GLU A 49 -13.47 9.58 7.52
CA GLU A 49 -14.13 8.27 7.35
C GLU A 49 -13.21 7.20 6.73
N PHE A 50 -12.18 7.61 5.98
CA PHE A 50 -11.20 6.70 5.38
C PHE A 50 -10.03 6.36 6.32
N ALA A 51 -9.83 7.12 7.39
CA ALA A 51 -8.78 6.89 8.39
C ALA A 51 -9.14 5.78 9.40
N THR A 52 -9.67 4.66 8.90
CA THR A 52 -10.01 3.50 9.74
C THR A 52 -8.76 2.91 10.39
N PRO A 53 -8.86 2.24 11.56
CA PRO A 53 -7.72 1.58 12.18
C PRO A 53 -7.00 0.59 11.26
N ILE A 54 -7.75 -0.13 10.42
CA ILE A 54 -7.22 -1.10 9.44
C ILE A 54 -6.38 -0.36 8.39
N PHE A 55 -6.90 0.74 7.85
CA PHE A 55 -6.18 1.57 6.88
C PHE A 55 -4.91 2.17 7.49
N ILE A 56 -4.97 2.67 8.71
CA ILE A 56 -3.78 3.20 9.41
C ILE A 56 -2.75 2.10 9.64
N ASN A 57 -3.17 0.87 9.97
CA ASN A 57 -2.25 -0.25 10.14
C ASN A 57 -1.57 -0.62 8.81
N HIS A 58 -2.32 -0.61 7.71
CA HIS A 58 -1.79 -0.82 6.35
C HIS A 58 -0.67 0.19 6.03
N GLU A 59 -0.92 1.49 6.23
CA GLU A 59 0.08 2.52 5.96
C GLU A 59 1.29 2.45 6.90
N ARG A 60 1.10 2.04 8.17
CA ARG A 60 2.21 1.81 9.10
C ARG A 60 3.12 0.67 8.65
N ILE A 61 2.56 -0.35 7.97
CA ILE A 61 3.37 -1.42 7.37
C ILE A 61 4.24 -0.85 6.25
N HIS A 62 3.70 0.01 5.39
CA HIS A 62 4.50 0.71 4.38
C HIS A 62 5.60 1.58 4.98
N PHE A 63 5.34 2.30 6.07
CA PHE A 63 6.38 3.06 6.75
C PHE A 63 7.50 2.16 7.30
N ARG A 64 7.16 1.00 7.83
CA ARG A 64 8.17 0.04 8.28
C ARG A 64 9.02 -0.47 7.12
N GLN A 65 8.40 -0.80 5.99
CA GLN A 65 9.09 -1.20 4.76
C GLN A 65 10.03 -0.10 4.25
N GLN A 66 9.56 1.16 4.23
CA GLN A 66 10.36 2.32 3.82
C GLN A 66 11.58 2.49 4.73
N ILE A 67 11.42 2.42 6.05
CA ILE A 67 12.55 2.52 7.00
C ILE A 67 13.56 1.40 6.77
N GLU A 68 13.10 0.15 6.64
CA GLU A 68 13.98 -1.01 6.45
C GLU A 68 14.78 -0.94 5.13
N THR A 69 14.20 -0.34 4.09
CA THR A 69 14.82 -0.23 2.77
C THR A 69 15.47 1.14 2.52
N LEU A 70 15.69 1.93 3.57
CA LEU A 70 16.28 3.28 3.50
C LEU A 70 15.54 4.23 2.55
N PHE A 71 14.22 4.06 2.43
CA PHE A 71 13.28 4.71 1.50
C PHE A 71 13.57 4.40 0.03
N ILE A 72 14.80 4.61 -0.42
CA ILE A 72 15.21 4.40 -1.81
C ILE A 72 14.98 2.97 -2.28
N GLY A 73 15.16 1.97 -1.42
CA GLY A 73 14.92 0.58 -1.77
C GLY A 73 13.44 0.29 -2.06
N SER A 74 12.49 0.90 -1.33
CA SER A 74 11.06 0.81 -1.67
C SER A 74 10.77 1.39 -3.06
N TRP A 75 11.41 2.49 -3.45
CA TRP A 75 11.27 3.09 -4.79
C TRP A 75 11.86 2.20 -5.89
N ILE A 76 12.98 1.54 -5.62
CA ILE A 76 13.56 0.59 -6.58
C ILE A 76 12.65 -0.62 -6.76
N LEU A 77 12.17 -1.21 -5.65
CA LEU A 77 11.29 -2.38 -5.68
C LEU A 77 9.97 -2.09 -6.39
N ILE A 78 9.30 -0.98 -6.07
CA ILE A 78 8.03 -0.62 -6.72
C ILE A 78 8.20 -0.47 -8.23
N LEU A 79 9.30 0.15 -8.70
CA LEU A 79 9.59 0.31 -10.12
C LEU A 79 9.90 -1.02 -10.80
N MET A 80 10.74 -1.86 -10.17
CA MET A 80 11.08 -3.18 -10.71
C MET A 80 9.85 -4.08 -10.83
N GLU A 81 9.00 -4.11 -9.81
CA GLU A 81 7.77 -4.92 -9.82
C GLU A 81 6.72 -4.38 -10.79
N ASP A 82 6.60 -3.06 -10.95
CA ASP A 82 5.67 -2.44 -11.91
C ASP A 82 6.10 -2.77 -13.35
N ILE A 83 7.39 -2.64 -13.66
CA ILE A 83 7.93 -3.02 -14.98
C ILE A 83 7.73 -4.52 -15.21
N TYR A 84 8.08 -5.35 -14.22
CA TYR A 84 7.95 -6.81 -14.35
C TYR A 84 6.50 -7.24 -14.62
N SER A 85 5.57 -6.78 -13.77
CA SER A 85 4.16 -7.13 -13.87
C SER A 85 3.49 -6.62 -15.15
N ARG A 86 3.82 -5.41 -15.60
CA ARG A 86 3.13 -4.80 -16.75
C ARG A 86 3.75 -5.19 -18.08
N VAL A 87 5.08 -5.30 -18.16
CA VAL A 87 5.78 -5.56 -19.42
C VAL A 87 5.89 -7.06 -19.69
N PHE A 88 6.28 -7.84 -18.68
CA PHE A 88 6.53 -9.27 -18.85
C PHE A 88 5.29 -10.11 -18.56
N LEU A 89 4.60 -9.84 -17.45
CA LEU A 89 3.37 -10.57 -17.10
C LEU A 89 2.10 -10.00 -17.77
N LYS A 90 2.17 -8.77 -18.32
CA LYS A 90 1.06 -8.08 -18.97
C LYS A 90 -0.19 -7.96 -18.10
N LEU A 91 0.00 -7.78 -16.80
CA LEU A 91 -1.11 -7.59 -15.85
C LEU A 91 -1.78 -6.23 -16.08
N GLU A 92 -3.10 -6.23 -16.04
CA GLU A 92 -3.92 -5.01 -16.12
C GLU A 92 -4.24 -4.45 -14.74
N SER A 93 -4.83 -3.24 -14.69
CA SER A 93 -5.32 -2.67 -13.44
C SER A 93 -6.58 -3.41 -12.98
N PRO A 94 -6.73 -3.79 -11.70
CA PRO A 94 -5.86 -3.47 -10.56
C PRO A 94 -4.79 -4.53 -10.23
N ASP A 95 -4.66 -5.59 -11.02
CA ASP A 95 -3.82 -6.74 -10.70
C ASP A 95 -2.33 -6.42 -10.63
N TYR A 96 -1.80 -5.57 -11.51
CA TYR A 96 -0.39 -5.17 -11.42
C TYR A 96 -0.08 -4.37 -10.15
N TYR A 97 -1.07 -3.62 -9.62
CA TYR A 97 -0.94 -2.91 -8.35
C TYR A 97 -0.82 -3.92 -7.20
N LEU A 98 -1.71 -4.92 -7.19
CA LEU A 98 -1.74 -5.97 -6.18
C LEU A 98 -0.59 -6.99 -6.28
N TYR A 99 0.12 -7.01 -7.41
CA TYR A 99 1.30 -7.86 -7.61
C TYR A 99 2.49 -7.44 -6.75
N ARG A 100 2.56 -6.18 -6.33
CA ARG A 100 3.73 -5.64 -5.62
C ARG A 100 3.88 -6.23 -4.22
N ALA A 101 5.09 -6.63 -3.86
CA ALA A 101 5.37 -7.29 -2.59
C ALA A 101 4.97 -6.42 -1.38
N GLY A 102 5.16 -5.11 -1.49
CA GLY A 102 4.78 -4.15 -0.44
C GLY A 102 3.29 -4.17 -0.14
N GLU A 103 2.47 -4.16 -1.19
CA GLU A 103 1.00 -4.23 -1.11
C GLU A 103 0.56 -5.59 -0.57
N GLN A 104 1.17 -6.68 -1.06
CA GLN A 104 0.86 -8.03 -0.60
C GLN A 104 1.10 -8.19 0.90
N GLU A 105 2.24 -7.73 1.40
CA GLU A 105 2.53 -7.73 2.83
C GLU A 105 1.51 -6.90 3.62
N ALA A 106 1.21 -5.68 3.16
CA ALA A 106 0.30 -4.77 3.85
C ALA A 106 -1.13 -5.33 3.89
N TYR A 107 -1.70 -5.79 2.77
CA TYR A 107 -3.03 -6.38 2.72
C TYR A 107 -3.14 -7.69 3.51
N CYS A 108 -2.11 -8.55 3.48
CA CYS A 108 -2.12 -9.79 4.26
C CYS A 108 -2.14 -9.54 5.77
N ASN A 109 -1.62 -8.40 6.23
CA ASN A 109 -1.42 -8.14 7.66
C ASN A 109 -2.20 -6.93 8.20
N GLN A 110 -2.97 -6.22 7.38
CA GLN A 110 -3.71 -5.01 7.77
C GLN A 110 -4.71 -5.25 8.92
N HIS A 111 -5.24 -6.47 9.06
CA HIS A 111 -6.13 -6.85 10.17
C HIS A 111 -5.38 -7.28 11.44
N ASN A 112 -4.08 -7.54 11.35
CA ASN A 112 -3.25 -7.91 12.50
C ASN A 112 -2.58 -6.67 13.09
N PHE A 113 -3.22 -6.04 14.07
CA PHE A 113 -2.69 -4.84 14.74
C PHE A 113 -1.42 -5.08 15.57
N ASN A 114 -1.06 -6.35 15.81
CA ASN A 114 0.20 -6.71 16.47
C ASN A 114 1.30 -7.11 15.48
N TYR A 115 1.02 -7.12 14.17
CA TYR A 115 1.98 -7.56 13.16
C TYR A 115 3.31 -6.81 13.28
N LEU A 116 3.30 -5.49 13.33
CA LEU A 116 4.51 -4.66 13.41
C LEU A 116 5.35 -4.90 14.68
N LYS A 117 4.75 -5.44 15.76
CA LYS A 117 5.51 -5.76 16.98
C LYS A 117 6.34 -7.04 16.83
N ASN A 118 5.83 -8.00 16.07
CA ASN A 118 6.39 -9.35 15.95
C ASN A 118 6.99 -9.63 14.55
N ARG A 119 6.85 -8.69 13.62
CA ARG A 119 7.30 -8.81 12.24
C ARG A 119 8.83 -8.91 12.20
N LEU A 120 9.32 -9.88 11.42
CA LEU A 120 10.74 -10.02 11.13
C LEU A 120 11.26 -8.85 10.29
N TRP A 121 12.50 -8.46 10.52
CA TRP A 121 13.19 -7.50 9.65
C TRP A 121 13.21 -8.03 8.21
N PHE A 122 12.95 -7.15 7.24
CA PHE A 122 12.97 -7.50 5.82
C PHE A 122 11.89 -8.52 5.42
N SER A 123 10.80 -8.66 6.18
CA SER A 123 9.67 -9.53 5.81
C SER A 123 9.08 -9.23 4.43
N LEU A 124 9.28 -8.00 3.90
CA LEU A 124 8.95 -7.61 2.54
C LEU A 124 9.52 -8.59 1.50
N PHE A 125 10.75 -9.06 1.69
CA PHE A 125 11.41 -9.96 0.74
C PHE A 125 10.78 -11.36 0.71
N THR A 126 10.08 -11.75 1.78
CA THR A 126 9.25 -12.97 1.76
C THR A 126 8.13 -12.86 0.74
N TYR A 127 7.52 -11.68 0.59
CA TYR A 127 6.46 -11.40 -0.39
C TYR A 127 7.01 -11.11 -1.80
N LEU A 128 8.29 -10.77 -1.90
CA LEU A 128 9.00 -10.71 -3.18
C LEU A 128 9.30 -12.12 -3.71
N ARG A 129 9.73 -13.03 -2.83
CA ARG A 129 10.08 -14.43 -3.16
C ARG A 129 8.85 -15.32 -3.33
N ASN A 130 7.89 -15.21 -2.42
CA ASN A 130 6.69 -16.04 -2.37
C ASN A 130 5.47 -15.16 -2.64
N LYS A 131 5.18 -14.98 -3.92
CA LYS A 131 4.12 -14.09 -4.40
C LYS A 131 2.74 -14.61 -4.02
N ARG A 132 1.91 -13.73 -3.46
CA ARG A 132 0.52 -14.07 -3.07
C ARG A 132 -0.51 -13.49 -4.03
N LYS A 133 -1.57 -14.24 -4.31
CA LYS A 133 -2.68 -13.73 -5.11
C LYS A 133 -3.66 -12.94 -4.24
N LEU A 134 -3.77 -11.64 -4.51
CA LEU A 134 -4.83 -10.79 -3.97
C LEU A 134 -5.89 -10.57 -5.04
N THR A 135 -7.13 -10.36 -4.62
CA THR A 135 -8.20 -9.95 -5.52
C THR A 135 -8.86 -8.67 -5.05
N PHE A 136 -9.11 -7.78 -6.00
CA PHE A 136 -9.94 -6.62 -5.77
C PHE A 136 -11.41 -7.03 -5.69
N ILE A 137 -12.06 -6.68 -4.57
CA ILE A 137 -13.49 -6.88 -4.37
C ILE A 137 -14.13 -5.48 -4.31
N PRO A 138 -15.16 -5.19 -5.14
CA PRO A 138 -15.83 -3.89 -5.11
C PRO A 138 -16.30 -3.52 -3.69
N ASN A 139 -16.04 -2.27 -3.30
CA ASN A 139 -16.40 -1.71 -1.98
C ASN A 139 -15.75 -2.39 -0.76
N ARG A 140 -14.70 -3.20 -0.95
CA ARG A 140 -13.92 -3.81 0.13
C ARG A 140 -12.42 -3.63 -0.11
N PRO A 141 -11.58 -3.65 0.94
CA PRO A 141 -10.14 -3.76 0.74
C PRO A 141 -9.82 -5.08 0.04
N PRO A 142 -8.74 -5.14 -0.77
CA PRO A 142 -8.23 -6.39 -1.32
C PRO A 142 -8.07 -7.48 -0.26
N GLU A 143 -8.52 -8.68 -0.60
CA GLU A 143 -8.42 -9.87 0.24
C GLU A 143 -7.46 -10.88 -0.39
N VAL A 144 -6.79 -11.65 0.47
CA VAL A 144 -5.90 -12.74 0.06
C VAL A 144 -6.76 -13.93 -0.33
N ILE A 145 -6.69 -14.34 -1.59
CA ILE A 145 -7.21 -15.65 -1.96
C ILE A 145 -6.11 -16.66 -1.65
N ILE A 146 -6.45 -17.73 -0.94
CA ILE A 146 -5.51 -18.82 -0.65
C ILE A 146 -5.04 -19.41 -1.99
N GLY A 147 -3.82 -19.07 -2.37
CA GLY A 147 -3.17 -19.48 -3.60
C GLY A 147 -1.90 -18.65 -3.84
N ASP A 148 -0.76 -19.33 -3.94
CA ASP A 148 0.46 -18.71 -4.44
C ASP A 148 0.27 -18.38 -5.94
N LEU A 149 0.87 -17.28 -6.39
CA LEU A 149 0.94 -16.99 -7.84
C LEU A 149 1.91 -18.02 -8.46
N LEU A 150 1.39 -18.88 -9.35
CA LEU A 150 2.20 -19.82 -10.15
C LEU A 150 3.21 -19.09 -11.04
#